data_AF-A0A3G2JET0-F1
#
_entry.id   AF-A0A3G2JET0-F1
#
_cell.length_a   1.000
_cell.length_b   1.000
_cell.length_c   1.000
_cell.angle_alpha   90.00
_cell.angle_beta   90.00
_cell.angle_gamma   90.00
#
_symmetry.space_group_name_H-M   'P 1'
#
loop_
_entity.id
_entity.type
_entity.pdbx_description
1 polymer ?
#
loop_
_entity_poly.entity_id
_entity_poly.type
_entity_poly.pdbx_seq_one_letter_code
_entity_poly.pdbx_strand_id
1 'polypeptide(L)'
;MVWLGVAETSVEEFDRSKAAQLGQDVQRLLDSALTDETLRTAWLAATHGVFDPSEYGMSAGAWLRKAEETWLARVRRDNPAYTPPPPQPVVDEELRRAVLDVIRPVAEQLSLAVGNPPFGIPVTGLVPALERVVTEACADLGYRLFLRAMKAYHVPADRPALVALGERFGYPEWVVPEGLNDRID
;
A
#
# COMPACT_ATOMS: atom_id res chain seq x y z
N MET A 1 -8.00 -6.58 -19.34
CA MET A 1 -7.00 -6.25 -20.39
C MET A 1 -6.52 -4.80 -20.30
N VAL A 2 -7.40 -3.82 -20.04
CA VAL A 2 -7.04 -2.39 -19.88
C VAL A 2 -6.09 -2.12 -18.69
N TRP A 3 -6.27 -2.78 -17.55
CA TRP A 3 -5.38 -2.58 -16.39
C TRP A 3 -3.95 -3.09 -16.60
N LEU A 4 -3.77 -4.19 -17.35
CA LEU A 4 -2.43 -4.66 -17.74
C LEU A 4 -1.74 -3.61 -18.63
N GLY A 5 -2.48 -2.95 -19.53
CA GLY A 5 -1.96 -1.81 -20.30
C GLY A 5 -1.56 -0.64 -19.41
N VAL A 6 -2.36 -0.27 -18.39
CA VAL A 6 -1.99 0.77 -17.41
C VAL A 6 -0.74 0.38 -16.61
N ALA A 7 -0.64 -0.89 -16.18
CA ALA A 7 0.54 -1.39 -15.50
C ALA A 7 1.78 -1.37 -16.42
N GLU A 8 1.64 -1.75 -17.69
CA GLU A 8 2.71 -1.72 -18.68
C GLU A 8 3.15 -0.29 -19.04
N THR A 9 2.22 0.64 -19.27
CA THR A 9 2.53 2.06 -19.54
C THR A 9 3.14 2.75 -18.32
N SER A 10 2.69 2.43 -17.11
CA SER A 10 3.28 2.96 -15.88
C SER A 10 4.73 2.52 -15.71
N VAL A 11 5.16 1.42 -16.33
CA VAL A 11 6.55 0.94 -16.28
C VAL A 11 7.50 1.79 -17.12
N GLU A 12 7.03 2.52 -18.14
CA GLU A 12 7.88 3.40 -18.96
C GLU A 12 8.45 4.59 -18.17
N GLU A 13 7.76 5.03 -17.12
CA GLU A 13 8.20 6.09 -16.19
C GLU A 13 8.87 5.53 -14.92
N PHE A 14 8.95 4.21 -14.79
CA PHE A 14 9.27 3.55 -13.52
C PHE A 14 10.76 3.27 -13.42
N ASP A 15 11.47 4.10 -12.65
CA ASP A 15 12.85 3.83 -12.26
C ASP A 15 12.95 2.46 -11.56
N ARG A 16 14.01 1.70 -11.89
CA ARG A 16 14.33 0.35 -11.40
C ARG A 16 14.28 0.26 -9.87
N SER A 17 14.59 1.34 -9.16
CA SER A 17 14.52 1.44 -7.70
C SER A 17 13.08 1.27 -7.16
N LYS A 18 12.12 2.03 -7.69
CA LYS A 18 10.68 1.94 -7.34
C LYS A 18 10.12 0.57 -7.65
N ALA A 19 10.63 0.04 -8.73
CA ALA A 19 10.30 -1.23 -9.31
C ALA A 19 10.73 -2.40 -8.38
N ALA A 20 11.97 -2.36 -7.89
CA ALA A 20 12.45 -3.28 -6.85
C ALA A 20 11.64 -3.17 -5.55
N GLN A 21 11.29 -1.94 -5.13
CA GLN A 21 10.46 -1.72 -3.93
C GLN A 21 9.07 -2.34 -4.06
N LEU A 22 8.41 -2.15 -5.21
CA LEU A 22 7.10 -2.74 -5.49
C LEU A 22 7.15 -4.28 -5.45
N GLY A 23 8.20 -4.89 -6.03
CA GLY A 23 8.41 -6.33 -5.94
C GLY A 23 8.53 -6.82 -4.50
N GLN A 24 9.33 -6.14 -3.67
CA GLN A 24 9.43 -6.47 -2.24
C GLN A 24 8.09 -6.32 -1.52
N ASP A 25 7.31 -5.30 -1.84
CA ASP A 25 6.01 -5.06 -1.20
C ASP A 25 5.00 -6.15 -1.54
N VAL A 26 4.92 -6.53 -2.81
CA VAL A 26 4.06 -7.63 -3.25
C VAL A 26 4.48 -8.94 -2.56
N GLN A 27 5.78 -9.25 -2.51
CA GLN A 27 6.27 -10.46 -1.85
C GLN A 27 6.01 -10.44 -0.34
N ARG A 28 6.20 -9.30 0.35
CA ARG A 28 5.85 -9.15 1.78
C ARG A 28 4.38 -9.47 2.06
N LEU A 29 3.48 -9.08 1.16
CA LEU A 29 2.05 -9.38 1.28
C LEU A 29 1.77 -10.85 0.99
N LEU A 30 2.35 -11.41 -0.08
CA LEU A 30 2.12 -12.79 -0.51
C LEU A 30 2.73 -13.84 0.44
N ASP A 31 3.84 -13.53 1.09
CA ASP A 31 4.55 -14.42 2.03
C ASP A 31 4.00 -14.33 3.46
N SER A 32 3.05 -13.43 3.72
CA SER A 32 2.43 -13.23 5.03
C SER A 32 1.28 -14.20 5.31
N ALA A 33 0.80 -14.23 6.55
CA ALA A 33 -0.38 -14.99 6.96
C ALA A 33 -1.72 -14.30 6.61
N LEU A 34 -1.68 -13.19 5.87
CA LEU A 34 -2.86 -12.40 5.55
C LEU A 34 -3.85 -13.19 4.70
N THR A 35 -5.14 -13.00 5.00
CA THR A 35 -6.21 -13.57 4.20
C THR A 35 -6.35 -12.83 2.87
N ASP A 36 -6.89 -13.51 1.85
CA ASP A 36 -7.14 -12.89 0.54
C ASP A 36 -8.08 -11.68 0.65
N GLU A 37 -9.03 -11.70 1.58
CA GLU A 37 -9.90 -10.57 1.90
C GLU A 37 -9.12 -9.36 2.44
N THR A 38 -8.15 -9.60 3.32
CA THR A 38 -7.29 -8.52 3.86
C THR A 38 -6.44 -7.92 2.75
N LEU A 39 -5.87 -8.76 1.89
CA LEU A 39 -5.12 -8.33 0.71
C LEU A 39 -5.98 -7.51 -0.26
N ARG A 40 -7.21 -7.98 -0.54
CA ARG A 40 -8.17 -7.27 -1.41
C ARG A 40 -8.52 -5.90 -0.84
N THR A 41 -8.79 -5.83 0.46
CA THR A 41 -9.17 -4.60 1.16
C THR A 41 -8.04 -3.57 1.13
N ALA A 42 -6.82 -3.99 1.45
CA ALA A 42 -5.64 -3.14 1.39
C ALA A 42 -5.34 -2.66 -0.04
N TRP A 43 -5.46 -3.55 -1.04
CA TRP A 43 -5.31 -3.21 -2.45
C TRP A 43 -6.31 -2.14 -2.88
N LEU A 44 -7.60 -2.38 -2.64
CA LEU A 44 -8.67 -1.47 -3.04
C LEU A 44 -8.48 -0.09 -2.41
N ALA A 45 -8.18 0.00 -1.11
CA ALA A 45 -7.93 1.29 -0.49
C ALA A 45 -6.71 2.00 -1.08
N ALA A 46 -5.64 1.27 -1.39
CA ALA A 46 -4.46 1.84 -2.04
C ALA A 46 -4.73 2.31 -3.48
N THR A 47 -5.72 1.75 -4.16
CA THR A 47 -6.11 2.11 -5.52
C THR A 47 -7.37 2.97 -5.59
N HIS A 48 -7.81 3.57 -4.47
CA HIS A 48 -9.02 4.40 -4.38
C HIS A 48 -10.31 3.65 -4.81
N GLY A 49 -10.40 2.36 -4.49
CA GLY A 49 -11.50 1.50 -4.89
C GLY A 49 -11.54 1.20 -6.39
N VAL A 50 -10.42 1.37 -7.09
CA VAL A 50 -10.30 1.10 -8.53
C VAL A 50 -9.57 -0.22 -8.74
N PHE A 51 -9.98 -1.00 -9.74
CA PHE A 51 -9.39 -2.31 -10.10
C PHE A 51 -9.58 -3.38 -9.01
N ASP A 52 -10.83 -3.74 -8.75
CA ASP A 52 -11.13 -4.86 -7.87
C ASP A 52 -10.74 -6.20 -8.54
N PRO A 53 -9.85 -7.01 -7.93
CA PRO A 53 -9.51 -8.34 -8.44
C PRO A 53 -10.73 -9.23 -8.73
N SER A 54 -11.80 -9.08 -7.92
CA SER A 54 -13.00 -9.92 -8.04
C SER A 54 -13.80 -9.64 -9.31
N GLU A 55 -13.79 -8.40 -9.83
CA GLU A 55 -14.40 -8.03 -11.11
C GLU A 55 -13.73 -8.75 -12.29
N TYR A 56 -12.49 -9.21 -12.11
CA TYR A 56 -11.73 -9.98 -13.08
C TYR A 56 -11.72 -11.49 -12.78
N GLY A 57 -12.53 -11.96 -11.82
CA GLY A 57 -12.58 -13.36 -11.42
C GLY A 57 -11.29 -13.86 -10.75
N MET A 58 -10.51 -12.97 -10.13
CA MET A 58 -9.25 -13.29 -9.47
C MET A 58 -9.35 -13.09 -7.96
N SER A 59 -8.64 -13.95 -7.21
CA SER A 59 -8.31 -13.66 -5.82
C SER A 59 -7.28 -12.51 -5.76
N ALA A 60 -7.22 -11.77 -4.66
CA ALA A 60 -6.24 -10.69 -4.50
C ALA A 60 -4.80 -11.22 -4.55
N GLY A 61 -4.51 -12.37 -3.95
CA GLY A 61 -3.20 -13.01 -4.06
C GLY A 61 -2.83 -13.39 -5.50
N ALA A 62 -3.79 -13.92 -6.28
CA ALA A 62 -3.56 -14.22 -7.69
C ALA A 62 -3.31 -12.94 -8.51
N TRP A 63 -4.05 -11.88 -8.22
CA TRP A 63 -3.89 -10.57 -8.83
C TRP A 63 -2.51 -9.96 -8.55
N LEU A 64 -2.05 -9.96 -7.30
CA LEU A 64 -0.74 -9.46 -6.90
C LEU A 64 0.40 -10.24 -7.57
N ARG A 65 0.31 -11.58 -7.63
CA ARG A 65 1.27 -12.41 -8.39
C ARG A 65 1.28 -12.03 -9.87
N LYS A 66 0.10 -11.81 -10.46
CA LYS A 66 0.02 -11.43 -11.87
C LYS A 66 0.61 -10.06 -12.15
N ALA A 67 0.38 -9.10 -11.24
CA ALA A 67 1.01 -7.79 -11.26
C ALA A 67 2.54 -7.96 -11.22
N GLU A 68 3.03 -8.80 -10.31
CA GLU A 68 4.46 -9.05 -10.14
C GLU A 68 5.09 -9.67 -11.39
N GLU A 69 4.48 -10.72 -11.94
CA GLU A 69 4.94 -11.38 -13.17
C GLU A 69 5.05 -10.39 -14.34
N THR A 70 4.03 -9.53 -14.51
CA THR A 70 3.95 -8.57 -15.61
C THR A 70 5.08 -7.54 -15.51
N TRP A 71 5.30 -7.00 -14.31
CA TRP A 71 6.37 -6.03 -14.08
C TRP A 71 7.76 -6.67 -14.24
N LEU A 72 7.99 -7.87 -13.67
CA LEU A 72 9.26 -8.58 -13.77
C LEU A 72 9.59 -8.94 -15.22
N ALA A 73 8.60 -9.36 -16.00
CA ALA A 73 8.78 -9.61 -17.43
C ALA A 73 9.27 -8.35 -18.15
N ARG A 74 8.73 -7.18 -17.82
CA ARG A 74 9.15 -5.90 -18.43
C ARG A 74 10.58 -5.50 -18.05
N VAL A 75 10.99 -5.63 -16.80
CA VAL A 75 12.38 -5.35 -16.39
C VAL A 75 13.37 -6.29 -17.07
N ARG A 76 13.00 -7.57 -17.16
CA ARG A 76 13.86 -8.58 -17.76
C ARG A 76 14.05 -8.39 -19.26
N ARG A 77 13.18 -7.63 -19.94
CA ARG A 77 13.45 -7.19 -21.32
C ARG A 77 14.70 -6.31 -21.41
N ASP A 78 14.95 -5.46 -20.41
CA ASP A 78 16.09 -4.54 -20.38
C ASP A 78 17.30 -5.14 -19.65
N ASN A 79 17.07 -6.02 -18.67
CA ASN A 79 18.11 -6.77 -17.96
C ASN A 79 17.66 -8.21 -17.68
N PRO A 80 17.96 -9.17 -18.59
CA PRO A 80 17.52 -10.56 -18.47
C PRO A 80 17.98 -11.27 -17.19
N ALA A 81 19.10 -10.86 -16.61
CA ALA A 81 19.65 -11.45 -15.39
C ALA A 81 19.06 -10.83 -14.10
N TYR A 82 18.12 -9.90 -14.22
CA TYR A 82 17.51 -9.26 -13.06
C TYR A 82 16.68 -10.25 -12.23
N THR A 83 17.10 -10.37 -10.98
CA THR A 83 16.36 -11.05 -9.91
C THR A 83 16.04 -10.01 -8.84
N PRO A 84 14.77 -9.84 -8.44
CA PRO A 84 14.43 -8.95 -7.34
C PRO A 84 15.11 -9.45 -6.05
N PRO A 85 15.62 -8.54 -5.20
CA PRO A 85 16.13 -8.93 -3.90
C PRO A 85 15.01 -9.56 -3.05
N PRO A 86 15.33 -10.49 -2.14
CA PRO A 86 14.34 -11.07 -1.25
C PRO A 86 13.68 -9.99 -0.37
N PRO A 87 12.41 -10.18 0.02
CA PRO A 87 11.70 -9.20 0.83
C PRO A 87 12.36 -9.08 2.20
N GLN A 88 12.53 -7.86 2.69
CA GLN A 88 13.02 -7.56 4.04
C GLN A 88 11.87 -6.93 4.83
N PRO A 89 11.02 -7.71 5.51
CA PRO A 89 9.91 -7.15 6.29
C PRO A 89 10.42 -6.48 7.57
N VAL A 90 9.84 -5.34 7.92
CA VAL A 90 10.07 -4.68 9.20
C VAL A 90 9.12 -5.29 10.23
N VAL A 91 9.66 -6.20 11.05
CA VAL A 91 8.91 -6.95 12.09
C VAL A 91 9.16 -6.43 13.51
N ASP A 92 9.85 -5.29 13.62
CA ASP A 92 10.13 -4.64 14.90
C ASP A 92 8.83 -4.25 15.62
N GLU A 93 8.69 -4.73 16.86
CA GLU A 93 7.46 -4.59 17.63
C GLU A 93 7.22 -3.17 18.13
N GLU A 94 8.28 -2.36 18.30
CA GLU A 94 8.14 -0.95 18.65
C GLU A 94 7.64 -0.15 17.45
N LEU A 95 8.18 -0.41 16.25
CA LEU A 95 7.71 0.21 15.01
C LEU A 95 6.28 -0.20 14.69
N ARG A 96 5.89 -1.47 14.91
CA ARG A 96 4.50 -1.91 14.78
C ARG A 96 3.57 -1.11 15.68
N ARG A 97 3.89 -1.03 16.97
CA ARG A 97 3.11 -0.25 17.94
C ARG A 97 3.02 1.23 17.54
N ALA A 98 4.12 1.83 17.11
CA ALA A 98 4.13 3.21 16.65
C ALA A 98 3.21 3.45 15.43
N VAL A 99 3.18 2.53 14.47
CA VAL A 99 2.24 2.61 13.33
C VAL A 99 0.79 2.48 13.79
N LEU A 100 0.49 1.53 14.67
CA LEU A 100 -0.86 1.36 15.20
C LEU A 100 -1.33 2.59 15.99
N ASP A 101 -0.42 3.23 16.74
CA ASP A 101 -0.73 4.43 17.52
C ASP A 101 -1.01 5.66 16.65
N VAL A 102 -0.47 5.76 15.43
CA VAL A 102 -0.86 6.83 14.49
C VAL A 102 -2.13 6.52 13.69
N ILE A 103 -2.49 5.24 13.53
CA ILE A 103 -3.74 4.83 12.87
C ILE A 103 -4.94 5.08 13.80
N ARG A 104 -4.82 4.72 15.08
CA ARG A 104 -5.93 4.70 16.05
C ARG A 104 -6.73 6.03 16.12
N PRO A 105 -6.11 7.22 16.17
CA PRO A 105 -6.86 8.48 16.32
C PRO A 105 -7.71 8.85 15.10
N VAL A 106 -7.36 8.33 13.92
CA VAL A 106 -8.03 8.65 12.64
C VAL A 106 -8.86 7.49 12.11
N ALA A 107 -8.90 6.35 12.81
CA ALA A 107 -9.52 5.11 12.37
C ALA A 107 -10.99 5.28 11.95
N GLU A 108 -11.79 5.98 12.74
CA GLU A 108 -13.20 6.23 12.44
C GLU A 108 -13.37 7.11 11.19
N GLN A 109 -12.64 8.23 11.14
CA GLN A 109 -12.71 9.16 10.00
C GLN A 109 -12.26 8.49 8.71
N LEU A 110 -11.17 7.71 8.76
CA LEU A 110 -10.70 6.93 7.62
C LEU A 110 -11.74 5.90 7.18
N SER A 111 -12.35 5.18 8.12
CA SER A 111 -13.39 4.19 7.81
C SER A 111 -14.62 4.84 7.15
N LEU A 112 -15.04 6.02 7.63
CA LEU A 112 -16.15 6.78 7.04
C LEU A 112 -15.81 7.28 5.63
N ALA A 113 -14.64 7.87 5.44
CA ALA A 113 -14.22 8.42 4.15
C ALA A 113 -14.09 7.34 3.07
N VAL A 114 -13.55 6.18 3.45
CA VAL A 114 -13.35 5.03 2.54
C VAL A 114 -14.67 4.30 2.27
N GLY A 115 -15.60 4.27 3.24
CA GLY A 115 -16.93 3.69 3.09
C GLY A 115 -17.92 4.54 2.28
N ASN A 116 -17.61 5.82 2.06
CA ASN A 116 -18.41 6.72 1.23
C ASN A 116 -17.50 7.55 0.30
N PRO A 117 -16.82 6.89 -0.65
CA PRO A 117 -15.83 7.55 -1.46
C PRO A 117 -16.48 8.42 -2.55
N PRO A 118 -15.86 9.53 -2.96
CA PRO A 118 -16.39 10.36 -4.05
C PRO A 118 -16.35 9.64 -5.41
N PHE A 119 -15.43 8.68 -5.57
CA PHE A 119 -15.26 7.84 -6.75
C PHE A 119 -14.73 6.45 -6.34
N GLY A 120 -14.94 5.43 -7.19
CA GLY A 120 -14.53 4.05 -6.90
C GLY A 120 -15.53 3.30 -6.03
N ILE A 121 -15.24 2.03 -5.74
CA ILE A 121 -16.11 1.21 -4.88
C ILE A 121 -15.86 1.51 -3.40
N PRO A 122 -16.91 1.57 -2.55
CA PRO A 122 -16.75 1.61 -1.10
C PRO A 122 -15.92 0.44 -0.60
N VAL A 123 -15.01 0.70 0.35
CA VAL A 123 -14.21 -0.35 0.99
C VAL A 123 -14.55 -0.40 2.47
N THR A 124 -14.96 -1.57 2.94
CA THR A 124 -15.26 -1.83 4.36
C THR A 124 -14.09 -2.56 5.01
N GLY A 125 -13.88 -2.34 6.31
CA GLY A 125 -12.85 -3.06 7.07
C GLY A 125 -11.40 -2.64 6.81
N LEU A 126 -11.16 -1.47 6.21
CA LEU A 126 -9.79 -1.00 5.92
C LEU A 126 -8.91 -0.91 7.17
N VAL A 127 -9.40 -0.32 8.26
CA VAL A 127 -8.58 -0.15 9.47
C VAL A 127 -8.11 -1.51 10.02
N PRO A 128 -8.99 -2.49 10.28
CA PRO A 128 -8.55 -3.84 10.65
C PRO A 128 -7.58 -4.45 9.63
N ALA A 129 -7.81 -4.26 8.32
CA ALA A 129 -6.90 -4.77 7.30
C ALA A 129 -5.50 -4.15 7.40
N LEU A 130 -5.38 -2.84 7.62
CA LEU A 130 -4.10 -2.15 7.83
C LEU A 130 -3.40 -2.64 9.10
N GLU A 131 -4.12 -2.79 10.21
CA GLU A 131 -3.56 -3.31 11.46
C GLU A 131 -2.99 -4.72 11.28
N ARG A 132 -3.67 -5.57 10.51
CA ARG A 132 -3.16 -6.90 10.14
C ARG A 132 -1.94 -6.81 9.23
N VAL A 133 -1.90 -5.92 8.24
CA VAL A 133 -0.69 -5.73 7.42
C VAL A 133 0.51 -5.31 8.28
N VAL A 134 0.31 -4.38 9.23
CA VAL A 134 1.36 -3.94 10.14
C VAL A 134 1.90 -5.09 10.99
N THR A 135 1.00 -5.91 11.53
CA THR A 135 1.33 -6.96 12.51
C THR A 135 1.74 -8.29 11.89
N GLU A 136 1.20 -8.66 10.73
CA GLU A 136 1.38 -9.96 10.10
C GLU A 136 2.32 -9.92 8.88
N ALA A 137 2.50 -8.76 8.24
CA ALA A 137 3.35 -8.63 7.05
C ALA A 137 4.57 -7.72 7.26
N CYS A 138 4.37 -6.43 7.51
CA CYS A 138 5.47 -5.46 7.60
C CYS A 138 4.96 -4.10 8.13
N ALA A 139 5.63 -3.56 9.17
CA ALA A 139 5.29 -2.26 9.75
C ALA A 139 5.45 -1.12 8.74
N ASP A 140 6.57 -1.09 8.01
CA ASP A 140 6.85 -0.08 6.97
C ASP A 140 5.78 -0.10 5.85
N LEU A 141 5.42 -1.28 5.35
CA LEU A 141 4.43 -1.40 4.29
C LEU A 141 3.04 -0.99 4.79
N GLY A 142 2.65 -1.44 5.98
CA GLY A 142 1.39 -1.03 6.59
C GLY A 142 1.30 0.49 6.76
N TYR A 143 2.39 1.13 7.15
CA TYR A 143 2.48 2.58 7.25
C TYR A 143 2.35 3.29 5.89
N ARG A 144 3.03 2.80 4.84
CA ARG A 144 2.89 3.39 3.48
C ARG A 144 1.49 3.22 2.90
N LEU A 145 0.83 2.08 3.13
CA LEU A 145 -0.55 1.85 2.71
C LEU A 145 -1.52 2.76 3.47
N PHE A 146 -1.31 2.92 4.79
CA PHE A 146 -2.05 3.88 5.59
C PHE A 146 -1.91 5.31 5.07
N LEU A 147 -0.68 5.80 4.87
CA LEU A 147 -0.44 7.13 4.31
C LEU A 147 -1.12 7.29 2.95
N ARG A 148 -1.04 6.27 2.10
CA ARG A 148 -1.69 6.29 0.78
C ARG A 148 -3.21 6.41 0.92
N ALA A 149 -3.84 5.69 1.83
CA ALA A 149 -5.28 5.81 2.09
C ALA A 149 -5.65 7.19 2.66
N MET A 150 -4.88 7.72 3.61
CA MET A 150 -5.10 9.07 4.15
C MET A 150 -5.08 10.14 3.05
N LYS A 151 -4.10 10.07 2.15
CA LYS A 151 -3.99 10.97 0.97
C LYS A 151 -5.14 10.74 -0.01
N ALA A 152 -5.44 9.48 -0.31
CA ALA A 152 -6.48 9.07 -1.25
C ALA A 152 -7.86 9.62 -0.91
N TYR A 153 -8.20 9.56 0.37
CA TYR A 153 -9.51 9.90 0.90
C TYR A 153 -9.53 11.24 1.64
N HIS A 154 -8.47 12.04 1.50
CA HIS A 154 -8.32 13.37 2.07
C HIS A 154 -8.65 13.45 3.57
N VAL A 155 -8.27 12.42 4.32
CA VAL A 155 -8.54 12.35 5.76
C VAL A 155 -7.64 13.37 6.48
N PRO A 156 -8.19 14.23 7.35
CA PRO A 156 -7.39 15.17 8.14
C PRO A 156 -6.33 14.46 8.98
N ALA A 157 -5.11 14.99 8.99
CA ALA A 157 -3.97 14.35 9.65
C ALA A 157 -3.21 15.28 10.60
N ASP A 158 -2.72 14.71 11.70
CA ASP A 158 -1.63 15.30 12.51
C ASP A 158 -0.30 15.06 11.78
N ARG A 159 0.09 16.01 10.92
CA ARG A 159 1.28 15.87 10.07
C ARG A 159 2.56 15.65 10.88
N PRO A 160 2.88 16.43 11.94
CA PRO A 160 4.08 16.20 12.74
C PRO A 160 4.27 14.76 13.22
N ALA A 161 3.23 14.13 13.76
CA ALA A 161 3.30 12.76 14.25
C ALA A 161 3.60 11.76 13.13
N LEU A 162 2.98 11.97 11.95
CA LEU A 162 3.26 11.13 10.78
C LEU A 162 4.68 11.32 10.26
N VAL A 163 5.15 12.57 10.11
CA VAL A 163 6.51 12.83 9.62
C VAL A 163 7.56 12.19 10.53
N ALA A 164 7.44 12.37 11.85
CA ALA A 164 8.35 11.78 12.82
C ALA A 164 8.40 10.24 12.74
N LEU A 165 7.27 9.59 12.44
CA LEU A 165 7.26 8.14 12.21
C LEU A 165 7.90 7.77 10.87
N GLY A 166 7.67 8.53 9.80
CA GLY A 166 8.31 8.33 8.51
C GLY A 166 9.84 8.44 8.57
N GLU A 167 10.36 9.38 9.36
CA GLU A 167 11.80 9.52 9.60
C GLU A 167 12.42 8.26 10.23
N ARG A 168 11.69 7.58 11.11
CA ARG A 168 12.14 6.30 11.70
C ARG A 168 12.25 5.18 10.66
N PHE A 169 11.49 5.25 9.58
CA PHE A 169 11.60 4.36 8.41
C PHE A 169 12.61 4.87 7.36
N GLY A 170 13.26 6.01 7.61
CA GLY A 170 14.24 6.62 6.71
C GLY A 170 13.63 7.36 5.53
N TYR A 171 12.37 7.80 5.63
CA TYR A 171 11.73 8.56 4.56
C TYR A 171 12.30 9.99 4.47
N PRO A 172 12.42 10.57 3.26
CA PRO A 172 12.68 12.00 3.12
C PRO A 172 11.55 12.83 3.75
N GLU A 173 11.92 13.94 4.39
CA GLU A 173 11.02 14.84 5.15
C GLU A 173 9.75 15.24 4.37
N TRP A 174 9.86 15.40 3.05
CA TRP A 174 8.77 15.89 2.19
C TRP A 174 7.80 14.81 1.70
N VAL A 175 8.17 13.52 1.74
CA VAL A 175 7.35 12.43 1.17
C VAL A 175 6.07 12.19 1.97
N VAL A 176 6.14 12.31 3.30
CA VAL A 176 4.97 12.16 4.17
C VAL A 176 3.98 13.32 4.00
N PRO A 177 4.37 14.61 4.16
CA PRO A 177 3.43 15.72 4.11
C PRO A 177 2.85 15.97 2.71
N GLU A 178 3.57 15.66 1.63
CA GLU A 178 3.08 15.86 0.28
C GLU A 178 1.74 15.12 0.04
N GLY A 179 0.68 15.86 -0.28
CA GLY A 179 -0.65 15.32 -0.59
C GLY A 179 -1.51 14.90 0.61
N LEU A 180 -1.04 15.07 1.86
CA LEU A 180 -1.91 14.93 3.04
C LEU A 180 -2.87 16.13 3.14
N ASN A 181 -4.06 15.91 3.73
CA ASN A 181 -5.00 16.98 4.04
C ASN A 181 -4.73 17.53 5.45
N ASP A 182 -4.76 18.85 5.61
CA ASP A 182 -4.55 19.50 6.89
C ASP A 182 -5.72 19.27 7.83
N ARG A 183 -5.42 18.99 9.11
CA ARG A 183 -6.41 19.13 10.16
C ARG A 183 -6.57 20.62 10.47
N ILE A 184 -7.72 21.17 10.07
CA ILE A 184 -8.13 22.49 10.54
C ILE A 184 -8.79 22.24 11.90
N ASP A 185 -8.09 22.62 12.97
CA ASP A 185 -8.63 22.62 14.34
C ASP A 185 -9.84 23.56 14.48
#